data_AF-A0AA35T6S0-F1
#
_entry.id   AF-A0AA35T6S0-F1
#
_cell.length_a   1.000
_cell.length_b   1.000
_cell.length_c   1.000
_cell.angle_alpha   90.00
_cell.angle_beta   90.00
_cell.angle_gamma   90.00
#
_symmetry.space_group_name_H-M   'P 1'
#
loop_
_entity.id
_entity.type
_entity.pdbx_description
1 polymer ?
#
loop_
_entity_poly.entity_id
_entity_poly.type
_entity_poly.pdbx_seq_one_letter_code
_entity_poly.pdbx_strand_id
1 'polypeptide(L)'
;MPAAQLQLIMAGLEELKQKLQRDVNSLLDENRHTRRRALERLWKEAVQNDALANDEIEGLFDFLLKPLLRAFSDPVEKCRELAIEIITK
;
A
#
# COMPACT_ATOMS: atom_id res chain seq x y z
N MET A 1 10.03 12.85 -22.11
CA MET A 1 9.52 13.63 -20.97
C MET A 1 10.65 14.49 -20.40
N PRO A 2 10.40 15.73 -19.95
CA PRO A 2 11.44 16.59 -19.39
C PRO A 2 11.90 16.05 -18.02
N ALA A 3 13.20 16.11 -17.74
CA ALA A 3 13.82 15.54 -16.54
C ALA A 3 13.24 16.09 -15.20
N ALA A 4 12.76 17.34 -15.20
CA ALA A 4 12.12 17.96 -14.04
C ALA A 4 10.79 17.29 -13.65
N GLN A 5 10.03 16.80 -14.63
CA GLN A 5 8.73 16.18 -14.41
C GLN A 5 8.89 14.78 -13.79
N LEU A 6 9.94 14.04 -14.19
CA LEU A 6 10.34 12.78 -13.58
C LEU A 6 10.77 12.95 -12.11
N GLN A 7 11.52 14.02 -11.79
CA GLN A 7 11.98 14.26 -10.42
C GLN A 7 10.83 14.59 -9.44
N LEU A 8 9.82 15.34 -9.88
CA LEU A 8 8.64 15.66 -9.08
C LEU A 8 7.80 14.42 -8.77
N ILE A 9 7.59 13.55 -9.76
CA ILE A 9 6.85 12.29 -9.59
C ILE A 9 7.59 11.35 -8.63
N MET A 10 8.92 11.23 -8.78
CA MET A 10 9.73 10.38 -7.88
C MET A 10 9.70 10.87 -6.43
N ALA A 11 9.65 12.19 -6.20
CA ALA A 11 9.54 12.76 -4.87
C ALA A 11 8.18 12.45 -4.21
N GLY A 12 7.07 12.62 -4.94
CA GLY A 12 5.72 12.31 -4.45
C GLY A 12 5.54 10.84 -4.06
N LEU A 13 6.05 9.94 -4.91
CA LEU A 13 6.03 8.51 -4.61
C LEU A 13 6.83 8.16 -3.34
N GLU A 14 8.00 8.76 -3.15
CA GLU A 14 8.83 8.48 -1.98
C GLU A 14 8.20 8.98 -0.68
N GLU A 15 7.58 10.17 -0.71
CA GLU A 15 6.79 10.69 0.42
C GLU A 15 5.61 9.76 0.77
N LEU A 16 4.92 9.25 -0.24
CA LEU A 16 3.83 8.30 -0.04
C LEU A 16 4.31 6.98 0.58
N LYS A 17 5.43 6.43 0.08
CA LYS A 17 6.04 5.21 0.67
C LYS A 17 6.41 5.42 2.13
N GLN A 18 7.01 6.56 2.46
CA GLN A 18 7.36 6.90 3.84
C GLN A 18 6.13 7.00 4.74
N LYS A 19 5.05 7.63 4.25
CA LYS A 19 3.76 7.73 4.96
C LYS A 19 3.18 6.35 5.25
N LEU A 20 3.26 5.41 4.30
CA LEU A 20 2.66 4.08 4.40
C LEU A 20 3.56 3.04 5.08
N GLN A 21 4.87 3.30 5.20
CA GLN A 21 5.86 2.35 5.73
C GLN A 21 5.46 1.79 7.10
N ARG A 22 4.87 2.63 7.97
CA ARG A 22 4.40 2.19 9.29
C ARG A 22 3.27 1.15 9.17
N ASP A 23 2.27 1.43 8.35
CA ASP A 23 1.15 0.51 8.15
C ASP A 23 1.62 -0.78 7.46
N VAL A 24 2.54 -0.70 6.51
CA VAL A 24 3.20 -1.87 5.89
C VAL A 24 3.87 -2.75 6.94
N ASN A 25 4.65 -2.15 7.86
CA ASN A 25 5.31 -2.90 8.92
C ASN A 25 4.30 -3.55 9.88
N SER A 26 3.19 -2.86 10.14
CA SER A 26 2.10 -3.36 10.98
C SER A 26 1.36 -4.57 10.39
N LEU A 27 1.58 -4.96 9.14
CA LEU A 27 1.04 -6.21 8.57
C LEU A 27 1.67 -7.48 9.18
N LEU A 28 2.80 -7.35 9.87
CA LEU A 28 3.47 -8.46 10.56
C LEU A 28 3.23 -8.46 12.08
N ASP A 29 2.39 -7.54 12.57
CA ASP A 29 2.09 -7.41 14.00
C ASP A 29 1.34 -8.64 14.52
N GLU A 30 1.64 -9.07 15.74
CA GLU A 30 0.95 -10.22 16.36
C GLU A 30 -0.55 -9.94 16.59
N ASN A 31 -0.90 -8.68 16.83
CA ASN A 31 -2.27 -8.27 17.07
C ASN A 31 -3.05 -8.14 15.76
N ARG A 32 -4.06 -9.01 15.60
CA ARG A 32 -4.98 -8.99 14.45
C ARG A 32 -5.62 -7.62 14.20
N HIS A 33 -5.94 -6.86 15.25
CA HIS A 33 -6.60 -5.56 15.11
C HIS A 33 -5.63 -4.51 14.54
N THR A 34 -4.34 -4.60 14.87
CA THR A 34 -3.29 -3.76 14.30
C THR A 34 -3.12 -4.06 12.81
N ARG A 35 -2.99 -5.34 12.44
CA ARG A 35 -2.89 -5.77 11.03
C ARG A 35 -4.10 -5.33 10.21
N ARG A 36 -5.31 -5.53 10.74
CA ARG A 36 -6.56 -5.14 10.05
C ARG A 36 -6.63 -3.63 9.82
N ARG A 37 -6.34 -2.82 10.84
CA ARG A 37 -6.34 -1.35 10.71
C ARG A 37 -5.29 -0.85 9.73
N ALA A 38 -4.13 -1.48 9.68
CA ALA A 38 -3.11 -1.17 8.69
C ALA A 38 -3.63 -1.45 7.27
N LEU A 39 -4.25 -2.60 7.02
CA LEU A 39 -4.86 -2.92 5.73
C LEU A 39 -5.98 -1.93 5.34
N GLU A 40 -6.86 -1.55 6.28
CA GLU A 40 -7.90 -0.55 6.04
C GLU A 40 -7.30 0.82 5.61
N ARG A 41 -6.17 1.23 6.22
CA ARG A 41 -5.46 2.46 5.85
C ARG A 41 -4.75 2.35 4.51
N LEU A 42 -4.07 1.23 4.26
CA LEU A 42 -3.42 0.97 2.98
C LEU A 42 -4.44 1.01 1.84
N TRP A 43 -5.60 0.38 2.01
CA TRP A 43 -6.67 0.42 1.02
C TRP A 43 -7.16 1.85 0.75
N LYS A 44 -7.37 2.66 1.79
CA LYS A 44 -7.77 4.06 1.62
C LYS A 44 -6.74 4.87 0.84
N GLU A 45 -5.46 4.68 1.12
CA GLU A 45 -4.39 5.50 0.54
C GLU A 45 -3.91 5.01 -0.84
N ALA A 46 -4.00 3.70 -1.10
CA ALA A 46 -3.53 3.09 -2.34
C ALA A 46 -4.64 2.87 -3.39
N VAL A 47 -5.89 2.65 -2.96
CA VAL A 47 -7.01 2.33 -3.85
C VAL A 47 -8.03 3.46 -3.94
N GLN A 48 -8.36 4.10 -2.82
CA GLN A 48 -9.36 5.19 -2.81
C GLN A 48 -8.77 6.59 -3.04
N ASN A 49 -7.48 6.68 -3.38
CA ASN A 49 -6.81 7.95 -3.58
C ASN A 49 -6.77 8.32 -5.07
N ASP A 50 -7.81 9.01 -5.53
CA ASP A 50 -7.94 9.47 -6.92
C ASP A 50 -6.90 10.52 -7.34
N ALA A 51 -6.05 11.00 -6.42
CA ALA A 51 -5.02 12.00 -6.70
C ALA A 51 -3.69 11.39 -7.19
N LEU A 52 -3.54 10.06 -7.16
CA LEU A 52 -2.31 9.39 -7.59
C LEU A 52 -2.17 9.39 -9.11
N ALA A 53 -0.99 9.76 -9.61
CA ALA A 53 -0.64 9.57 -11.00
C ALA A 53 -0.35 8.09 -11.30
N ASN A 54 -0.49 7.67 -12.57
CA ASN A 54 -0.26 6.28 -12.98
C ASN A 54 1.12 5.74 -12.55
N ASP A 55 2.18 6.54 -12.72
CA ASP A 55 3.54 6.15 -12.32
C ASP A 55 3.67 5.96 -10.79
N GLU A 56 2.92 6.73 -10.00
CA GLU A 56 2.87 6.58 -8.55
C GLU A 56 2.09 5.31 -8.16
N ILE A 57 1.02 4.99 -8.88
CA ILE A 57 0.26 3.74 -8.69
C ILE A 57 1.15 2.53 -8.97
N GLU A 58 1.87 2.52 -10.10
CA GLU A 58 2.80 1.44 -10.45
C GLU A 58 3.90 1.28 -9.37
N GLY A 59 4.55 2.39 -8.99
CA GLY A 59 5.61 2.37 -7.99
C GLY A 59 5.13 2.02 -6.58
N LEU A 60 3.87 2.33 -6.25
CA LEU A 60 3.22 1.95 -5.01
C LEU A 60 2.85 0.46 -5.01
N PHE A 61 2.35 -0.05 -6.14
CA PHE A 61 2.04 -1.46 -6.31
C PHE A 61 3.28 -2.33 -6.08
N ASP A 62 4.42 -1.98 -6.69
CA ASP A 62 5.70 -2.67 -6.47
C ASP A 62 6.12 -2.68 -5.00
N PHE A 63 5.90 -1.57 -4.30
CA PHE A 63 6.21 -1.44 -2.87
C PHE A 63 5.31 -2.31 -1.98
N LEU A 64 4.01 -2.39 -2.31
CA LEU A 64 3.02 -3.08 -1.50
C LEU A 64 2.87 -4.57 -1.83
N LEU A 65 3.24 -5.01 -3.04
CA LEU A 65 2.98 -6.36 -3.52
C LEU A 65 3.52 -7.45 -2.57
N LYS A 66 4.81 -7.40 -2.23
CA LYS A 66 5.43 -8.42 -1.36
C LYS A 66 4.82 -8.42 0.06
N PRO A 67 4.63 -7.27 0.74
CA PRO A 67 3.90 -7.23 2.01
C PRO A 67 2.48 -7.78 1.94
N LEU A 68 1.71 -7.42 0.90
CA LEU A 68 0.32 -7.87 0.74
C LEU A 68 0.21 -9.37 0.47
N LEU A 69 1.11 -9.94 -0.34
CA LEU A 69 1.16 -11.39 -0.57
C LEU A 69 1.37 -12.19 0.72
N ARG A 70 2.04 -11.61 1.73
CA ARG A 70 2.13 -12.25 3.06
C ARG A 70 0.79 -12.20 3.79
N ALA A 71 0.06 -11.09 3.69
CA ALA A 71 -1.26 -10.94 4.29
C ALA A 71 -2.32 -11.85 3.65
N PHE A 72 -2.08 -12.39 2.44
CA PHE A 72 -2.95 -13.42 1.85
C PHE A 72 -2.95 -14.71 2.67
N SER A 73 -1.89 -14.95 3.45
CA SER A 73 -1.78 -16.08 4.37
C SER A 73 -2.09 -15.71 5.82
N ASP A 74 -2.70 -14.55 6.09
CA ASP A 74 -3.08 -14.15 7.44
C ASP A 74 -4.07 -15.17 8.03
N PRO A 75 -3.94 -15.59 9.30
CA PRO A 75 -4.93 -16.49 9.94
C PRO A 75 -6.34 -15.89 9.99
N VAL A 76 -6.47 -14.56 9.97
CA VAL A 76 -7.76 -13.86 10.02
C VAL A 76 -8.30 -13.61 8.62
N GLU A 77 -9.49 -14.14 8.35
CA GLU A 77 -10.17 -14.03 7.05
C GLU A 77 -10.33 -12.60 6.57
N LYS A 78 -10.77 -11.69 7.45
CA LYS A 78 -10.96 -10.29 7.08
C LYS A 78 -9.67 -9.60 6.63
N CYS A 79 -8.52 -10.00 7.18
CA CYS A 79 -7.23 -9.47 6.73
C CYS A 79 -6.88 -10.00 5.34
N ARG A 80 -7.14 -11.28 5.06
CA ARG A 80 -6.92 -11.86 3.73
C ARG A 80 -7.79 -11.16 2.68
N GLU A 81 -9.08 -10.96 2.97
CA GLU A 81 -10.01 -10.26 2.09
C GLU A 81 -9.50 -8.85 1.74
N LEU A 82 -9.16 -8.05 2.76
CA LEU A 82 -8.69 -6.67 2.54
C LEU A 82 -7.40 -6.65 1.71
N ALA A 83 -6.47 -7.58 1.97
CA ALA A 83 -5.24 -7.65 1.19
C ALA A 83 -5.51 -7.97 -0.29
N ILE A 84 -6.44 -8.88 -0.58
CA ILE A 84 -6.84 -9.23 -1.95
C ILE A 84 -7.57 -8.06 -2.61
N GLU A 85 -8.43 -7.36 -1.87
CA GLU A 85 -9.16 -6.20 -2.37
C GLU A 85 -8.19 -5.09 -2.81
N ILE A 86 -7.08 -4.86 -2.09
CA ILE A 86 -6.06 -3.87 -2.47
C ILE A 86 -5.39 -4.18 -3.82
N ILE A 87 -5.27 -5.46 -4.20
CA ILE A 87 -4.58 -5.86 -5.45
C ILE A 87 -5.57 -5.97 -6.63
N THR A 88 -6.84 -6.23 -6.36
CA THR A 88 -7.82 -6.59 -7.40
C THR A 88 -8.81 -5.49 -7.74
N LYS A 89 -8.81 -4.38 -6.99
CA LYS A 89 -9.62 -3.18 -7.21
C LYS A 89 -8.77 -2.07 -7.79
#